data_AF-A0A7K2TM18-F1
#
_entry.id   AF-A0A7K2TM18-F1
#
_cell.length_a   1.000
_cell.length_b   1.000
_cell.length_c   1.000
_cell.angle_alpha   90.00
_cell.angle_beta   90.00
_cell.angle_gamma   90.00
#
_symmetry.space_group_name_H-M   'P 1'
#
loop_
_entity.id
_entity.type
_entity.pdbx_description
1 polymer ?
#
loop_
_entity_poly.entity_id
_entity_poly.type
_entity_poly.pdbx_seq_one_letter_code
_entity_poly.pdbx_strand_id
1 'polypeptide(L)' 'MTIDVLAEDLQPDDLLDFSTKRGTRSLQLTLVERRTNGIKFMGRNHDGQLFSSGMKYGQSARCVRP' A
#
# COMPACT_ATOMS: atom_id res chain seq x y z
N MET A 1 -0.20 10.09 11.25
CA MET A 1 -1.68 10.02 11.18
C MET A 1 -2.07 9.16 9.99
N THR A 2 -3.04 8.26 10.10
CA THR A 2 -3.53 7.47 8.95
C THR A 2 -4.55 8.29 8.16
N ILE A 3 -4.35 8.42 6.86
CA ILE A 3 -5.23 9.14 5.94
C ILE A 3 -5.68 8.21 4.82
N ASP A 4 -6.90 8.41 4.32
CA ASP A 4 -7.36 7.74 3.10
C ASP A 4 -6.85 8.55 1.88
N VAL A 5 -6.05 7.91 1.04
CA VAL A 5 -5.54 8.45 -0.23
C VAL A 5 -6.02 7.58 -1.38
N LEU A 6 -5.98 8.08 -2.61
CA LEU A 6 -6.24 7.20 -3.75
C LEU A 6 -5.04 6.28 -3.99
N ALA A 7 -5.29 5.07 -4.48
CA ALA A 7 -4.25 4.10 -4.79
C ALA A 7 -3.23 4.67 -5.79
N GLU A 8 -3.65 5.48 -6.76
CA GLU A 8 -2.78 6.15 -7.74
C GLU A 8 -1.82 7.18 -7.17
N ASP A 9 -2.14 7.73 -5.99
CA ASP A 9 -1.35 8.75 -5.30
C ASP A 9 -0.26 8.15 -4.41
N LEU A 10 -0.31 6.83 -4.17
CA LEU A 10 0.72 6.14 -3.41
C LEU A 10 2.05 6.10 -4.16
N GLN A 11 3.13 6.29 -3.42
CA GLN A 11 4.50 6.33 -3.91
C GLN A 11 5.37 5.27 -3.19
N PRO A 12 6.55 4.94 -3.73
CA PRO A 12 7.57 4.27 -2.94
C PRO A 12 7.84 5.06 -1.65
N ASP A 13 8.21 4.36 -0.59
CA ASP A 13 8.42 4.83 0.78
C ASP A 13 7.15 5.22 1.56
N ASP A 14 5.98 5.31 0.92
CA ASP A 14 4.71 5.44 1.66
C ASP A 14 4.44 4.19 2.50
N LEU A 15 3.78 4.39 3.65
CA LEU A 15 3.37 3.31 4.53
C LEU A 15 1.89 2.97 4.28
N LEU A 16 1.63 1.83 3.64
CA LEU A 16 0.29 1.35 3.30
C LEU A 16 -0.26 0.41 4.36
N ASP A 17 -1.38 0.78 4.98
CA ASP A 17 -2.16 -0.08 5.86
C ASP A 17 -3.16 -0.92 5.06
N PHE A 18 -3.12 -2.24 5.25
CA PHE A 18 -4.09 -3.16 4.68
C PHE A 18 -4.69 -4.06 5.76
N SER A 19 -6.00 -4.24 5.69
CA SER A 19 -6.74 -5.10 6.62
C SER A 19 -6.64 -6.56 6.19
N THR A 20 -6.15 -7.41 7.09
CA THR A 20 -6.14 -8.86 6.92
C THR A 20 -7.08 -9.52 7.92
N LYS A 21 -7.36 -10.82 7.75
CA LYS A 21 -8.11 -11.61 8.75
C LYS A 21 -7.46 -11.62 10.14
N ARG A 22 -6.17 -11.27 10.25
CA ARG A 22 -5.41 -11.23 11.51
C ARG A 22 -5.23 -9.81 12.05
N GLY A 23 -5.94 -8.83 11.48
CA GLY A 23 -5.83 -7.42 11.82
C GLY A 23 -5.18 -6.59 10.71
N THR A 24 -5.02 -5.30 10.98
CA THR A 24 -4.38 -4.34 10.07
C THR A 24 -2.87 -4.52 10.12
N ARG A 25 -2.24 -4.53 8.95
CA ARG A 25 -0.79 -4.57 8.78
C ARG A 25 -0.35 -3.38 7.98
N SER A 26 0.78 -2.79 8.37
CA SER A 26 1.44 -1.71 7.65
C SER A 26 2.54 -2.27 6.76
N LEU A 27 2.62 -1.77 5.53
CA LEU A 27 3.62 -2.10 4.55
C LEU A 27 4.36 -0.84 4.12
N GLN A 28 5.68 -0.79 4.28
CA GLN A 28 6.49 0.23 3.63
C GLN A 28 6.65 -0.13 2.16
N LEU A 29 6.11 0.69 1.28
CA LEU A 29 6.16 0.45 -0.16
C LEU A 29 7.59 0.61 -0.68
N THR A 30 8.05 -0.37 -1.45
CA THR A 30 9.35 -0.34 -2.13
C THR A 30 9.19 -0.21 -3.64
N LEU A 31 8.04 -0.60 -4.19
CA LEU A 31 7.71 -0.40 -5.60
C LEU A 31 6.21 -0.12 -5.78
N VAL A 32 5.91 0.84 -6.66
CA VAL A 32 4.58 1.11 -7.17
C VAL A 32 4.59 0.95 -8.69
N GLU A 33 3.95 -0.09 -9.20
CA GLU A 33 3.87 -0.39 -10.62
C GLU A 33 2.46 -0.12 -11.15
N ARG A 34 2.31 0.89 -12.00
CA ARG A 34 1.06 1.24 -12.66
C ARG A 34 0.84 0.33 -13.86
N ARG A 35 -0.30 -0.36 -13.90
CA ARG A 35 -0.71 -1.30 -14.97
C ARG A 35 -1.96 -0.79 -15.67
N THR A 36 -2.35 -1.40 -16.78
CA THR A 36 -3.55 -1.00 -17.54
C THR A 36 -4.84 -1.02 -16.71
N ASN A 37 -4.99 -2.02 -15.81
CA ASN A 37 -6.24 -2.25 -15.06
C ASN A 37 -6.12 -1.98 -13.54
N GLY A 38 -5.04 -1.34 -13.10
CA GLY A 38 -4.82 -1.06 -11.68
C GLY A 38 -3.35 -0.86 -11.35
N ILE A 39 -3.02 -0.98 -10.08
CA ILE A 39 -1.71 -0.66 -9.53
C ILE A 39 -1.26 -1.84 -8.69
N LYS A 40 -0.03 -2.29 -8.90
CA LYS A 40 0.63 -3.30 -8.09
C LYS A 40 1.61 -2.60 -7.14
N PHE A 41 1.46 -2.92 -5.87
CA PHE A 41 2.32 -2.48 -4.79
C PHE A 41 3.21 -3.63 -4.35
N MET A 42 4.49 -3.35 -4.13
CA MET A 42 5.39 -4.24 -3.40
C MET A 42 6.00 -3.46 -2.25
N GLY A 43 6.24 -4.14 -1.13
CA GLY A 43 6.78 -3.49 0.05
C GLY A 43 7.20 -4.50 1.09
N ARG A 44 7.67 -3.99 2.23
CA ARG A 44 8.10 -4.78 3.37
C ARG A 44 7.27 -4.44 4.61
N ASN A 45 6.97 -5.44 5.42
CA ASN A 45 6.43 -5.20 6.75
C ASN A 45 7.57 -4.83 7.73
N HIS A 46 7.22 -4.57 8.99
CA HIS A 46 8.19 -4.28 10.05
C HIS A 46 9.24 -5.39 10.26
N ASP A 47 8.89 -6.64 10.01
CA ASP A 47 9.82 -7.79 10.12
C ASP A 47 10.73 -7.96 8.88
N GLY A 48 10.65 -7.04 7.90
CA GLY A 48 11.42 -7.09 6.66
C GLY A 48 10.91 -8.10 5.62
N GLN A 49 9.78 -8.76 5.87
CA GLN A 49 9.17 -9.70 4.94
C GLN A 49 8.56 -8.97 3.74
N LEU A 50 8.83 -9.47 2.54
CA LEU A 50 8.28 -8.94 1.29
C LEU A 50 6.81 -9.34 1.12
N PHE A 51 5.98 -8.36 0.77
CA PHE A 51 4.59 -8.58 0.36
C PHE A 51 4.32 -7.87 -0.96
N SER A 52 3.28 -8.37 -1.65
CA SER A 52 2.71 -7.69 -2.81
C SER A 52 1.21 -7.56 -2.64
N SER A 53 0.66 -6.43 -3.09
CA SER A 53 -0.77 -6.14 -3.10
C SER A 53 -1.16 -5.47 -4.41
N GLY A 54 -2.43 -5.58 -4.79
CA GLY A 54 -2.97 -4.94 -5.99
C GLY A 54 -4.22 -4.16 -5.67
N MET A 55 -4.37 -2.97 -6.23
CA MET A 55 -5.58 -2.14 -6.11
C MET A 55 -5.98 -1.61 -7.48
N LYS A 56 -7.28 -1.32 -7.66
CA LYS A 56 -7.80 -0.66 -8.86
C LYS A 56 -7.61 0.85 -8.73
N TYR A 57 -7.54 1.53 -9.87
CA TYR A 57 -7.62 3.00 -9.91
C TYR A 57 -8.90 3.50 -9.25
N GLY A 58 -8.81 4.61 -8.52
CA GLY A 58 -9.91 5.20 -7.76
C GLY A 58 -10.27 4.46 -6.46
N GLN A 59 -9.58 3.37 -6.10
CA GLN A 59 -9.76 2.75 -4.78
C GLN A 59 -9.02 3.54 -3.71
N SER A 60 -9.68 3.74 -2.57
CA SER A 60 -9.06 4.32 -1.38
C SER A 60 -8.09 3.33 -0.74
N ALA A 61 -6.91 3.84 -0.38
CA ALA A 61 -5.87 3.15 0.35
C ALA A 61 -5.56 3.93 1.63
N ARG A 62 -5.31 3.23 2.75
CA ARG A 62 -4.93 3.86 4.01
C ARG A 62 -3.42 4.07 4.03
N CYS A 63 -2.98 5.32 3.94
CA CYS A 63 -1.58 5.69 4.03
C CYS A 63 -1.29 6.28 5.41
N VAL A 64 -0.23 5.82 6.08
CA VAL A 64 0.27 6.42 7.31
C VAL A 64 1.36 7.42 6.93
N ARG A 65 1.06 8.71 7.10
CA ARG A 65 2.06 9.77 6.95
C ARG A 65 2.58 10.21 8.33
N PRO A 66 3.89 10.48 8.47
CA PRO A 66 4.43 11.12 9.66
C PRO A 66 3.79 12.48 9.91
#